data_AF-A0A7Y3MDD2-F1
#
_entry.id   AF-A0A7Y3MDD2-F1
#
_cell.length_a   1.000
_cell.length_b   1.000
_cell.length_c   1.000
_cell.angle_alpha   90.00
_cell.angle_beta   90.00
_cell.angle_gamma   90.00
#
_symmetry.space_group_name_H-M   'P 1'
#
loop_
_entity.id
_entity.type
_entity.pdbx_description
1 polymer ?
#
loop_
_entity_poly.entity_id
_entity_poly.type
_entity_poly.pdbx_seq_one_letter_code
_entity_poly.pdbx_strand_id
1 'polypeptide(L)' 'MSFFDELKRRNVFRVGIAYAVASWVLLQVLDLVLEHTEAPAWIMDVFFAVVVLGFIVALVIAWAYEVTPEGIKKE' A
#
# COMPACT_ATOMS: atom_id res chain seq x y z
N MET A 1 9.06 -25.57 3.92
CA MET A 1 9.06 -24.41 3.00
C MET A 1 9.30 -23.17 3.83
N SER A 2 10.17 -22.24 3.42
CA SER A 2 10.41 -21.03 4.20
C SER A 2 9.22 -20.08 4.07
N PHE A 3 8.86 -19.38 5.15
CA PHE A 3 7.85 -18.32 5.14
C PHE A 3 8.10 -17.27 4.03
N PHE A 4 9.38 -17.01 3.72
CA PHE A 4 9.80 -16.13 2.62
C PHE A 4 9.45 -16.67 1.23
N ASP A 5 9.51 -17.98 1.03
CA ASP A 5 9.11 -18.61 -0.24
C ASP A 5 7.60 -18.50 -0.46
N GLU A 6 6.83 -18.57 0.63
CA GLU A 6 5.37 -18.42 0.61
C GLU A 6 4.95 -16.98 0.28
N LEU A 7 5.59 -15.98 0.90
CA LEU A 7 5.38 -14.56 0.58
C LEU A 7 5.74 -14.24 -0.88
N LYS A 8 6.80 -14.85 -1.39
CA LYS A 8 7.22 -14.71 -2.79
C LYS A 8 6.23 -15.38 -3.75
N ARG A 9 5.73 -16.58 -3.41
CA ARG A 9 4.73 -17.31 -4.21
C ARG A 9 3.41 -16.52 -4.31
N ARG A 10 2.96 -15.92 -3.20
CA ARG A 10 1.74 -15.11 -3.13
C ARG A 10 1.89 -13.67 -3.65
N ASN A 11 3.02 -13.33 -4.26
CA ASN A 11 3.28 -11.99 -4.83
C ASN A 11 3.22 -10.83 -3.81
N VAL A 12 3.40 -11.09 -2.50
CA VAL A 12 3.29 -10.04 -1.46
C VAL A 12 4.30 -8.92 -1.67
N PHE A 13 5.53 -9.25 -2.09
CA PHE A 13 6.55 -8.25 -2.41
C PHE A 13 6.15 -7.35 -3.59
N ARG A 14 5.50 -7.91 -4.63
CA ARG A 14 5.05 -7.14 -5.78
C ARG A 14 3.95 -6.15 -5.36
N VAL A 15 3.00 -6.60 -4.55
CA VAL A 15 1.94 -5.74 -4.01
C VAL A 15 2.54 -4.66 -3.11
N GLY A 16 3.48 -5.01 -2.24
CA GLY A 16 4.15 -4.05 -1.36
C GLY A 16 4.87 -2.94 -2.13
N ILE A 17 5.62 -3.30 -3.17
CA ILE A 17 6.30 -2.32 -4.04
C ILE A 17 5.28 -1.45 -4.79
N ALA A 18 4.26 -2.05 -5.41
CA ALA A 18 3.23 -1.31 -6.14
C ALA A 18 2.50 -0.32 -5.23
N TYR A 19 2.15 -0.74 -4.01
CA TYR A 19 1.51 0.11 -3.01
C TYR A 19 2.42 1.28 -2.61
N ALA A 20 3.70 1.02 -2.35
CA ALA A 20 4.66 2.05 -1.97
C ALA A 20 4.81 3.12 -3.06
N VAL A 21 4.94 2.70 -4.32
CA VAL A 21 5.04 3.63 -5.46
C VAL A 21 3.75 4.43 -5.62
N ALA A 22 2.59 3.78 -5.60
CA ALA A 22 1.30 4.46 -5.74
C ALA A 22 1.05 5.46 -4.59
N SER A 23 1.36 5.07 -3.36
CA SER A 23 1.18 5.91 -2.18
C SER A 23 2.15 7.09 -2.17
N TRP A 24 3.38 6.89 -2.64
CA TRP A 24 4.33 7.99 -2.79
C TRP A 24 3.83 9.06 -3.76
N VAL A 25 3.31 8.64 -4.93
CA VAL A 25 2.71 9.56 -5.90
C VAL A 25 1.49 10.26 -5.30
N LEU A 26 0.62 9.52 -4.61
CA LEU A 26 -0.56 10.08 -3.93
C LEU A 26 -0.17 11.15 -2.91
N LEU A 27 0.82 10.86 -2.06
CA LEU A 27 1.29 11.79 -1.04
C LEU A 27 1.91 13.05 -1.66
N GLN A 28 2.64 12.94 -2.78
CA GLN A 28 3.13 14.13 -3.48
C GLN A 28 2.01 15.01 -4.03
N VAL A 29 0.95 14.41 -4.57
CA VAL A 29 -0.22 15.17 -5.06
C VAL A 29 -0.94 15.84 -3.88
N LEU A 30 -1.09 15.14 -2.76
CA LEU A 30 -1.69 15.71 -1.55
C LEU A 30 -0.89 16.87 -1.00
N ASP A 31 0.44 16.72 -0.91
CA ASP A 31 1.36 17.76 -0.45
C ASP A 31 1.18 19.05 -1.26
N LEU A 32 1.21 18.95 -2.60
CA LEU A 32 0.99 20.07 -3.51
C LEU A 32 -0.37 20.77 -3.28
N VAL A 33 -1.43 20.00 -3.04
CA VAL A 33 -2.78 20.54 -2.82
C VAL A 33 -2.90 21.19 -1.43
N LEU A 34 -2.35 20.55 -0.40
CA LEU A 34 -2.41 21.04 0.99
C LEU A 34 -1.59 22.33 1.15
N GLU A 35 -0.41 22.41 0.53
CA GLU A 35 0.38 23.64 0.49
C GLU A 35 -0.38 24.77 -0.23
N HIS A 36 -0.97 24.48 -1.39
CA HIS A 36 -1.73 25.48 -2.15
C HIS A 36 -2.96 26.01 -1.40
N THR A 37 -3.53 25.20 -0.51
CA THR A 37 -4.71 25.56 0.28
C THR A 37 -4.39 26.11 1.67
N GLU A 38 -3.09 26.29 2.00
CA GLU A 38 -2.61 26.71 3.33
C GLU A 38 -3.18 25.83 4.45
N ALA A 39 -3.34 24.54 4.16
CA ALA A 39 -3.92 23.59 5.08
C ALA A 39 -3.02 23.40 6.31
N PRO A 40 -3.60 23.22 7.51
CA PRO A 40 -2.82 22.90 8.70
C PRO A 40 -1.92 21.67 8.51
N ALA A 41 -0.66 21.76 8.98
CA ALA A 41 0.34 20.70 8.79
C ALA A 41 -0.08 19.31 9.31
N TRP A 42 -0.90 19.26 10.38
CA TRP A 42 -1.41 18.00 10.94
C TRP A 42 -2.27 17.19 9.96
N ILE A 43 -2.83 17.83 8.92
CA ILE A 43 -3.64 17.14 7.92
C ILE A 43 -2.78 16.16 7.10
N MET A 44 -1.55 16.56 6.76
CA MET A 44 -0.62 15.67 6.05
C MET A 44 -0.24 14.47 6.92
N ASP A 45 -0.04 14.67 8.22
CA ASP A 45 0.22 13.59 9.18
C ASP A 45 -0.91 12.55 9.21
N VAL A 46 -2.17 13.00 9.13
CA VAL A 46 -3.34 12.11 9.07
C VAL A 46 -3.32 11.27 7.80
N PHE A 47 -3.08 11.87 6.63
CA PHE A 47 -2.99 11.12 5.37
C PHE A 47 -1.84 10.12 5.38
N PHE A 48 -0.68 10.52 5.90
CA PHE A 48 0.45 9.62 6.06
C PHE A 48 0.10 8.44 6.97
N ALA A 49 -0.54 8.68 8.12
CA ALA A 49 -1.00 7.61 9.01
C ALA A 49 -1.98 6.65 8.32
N VAL A 50 -2.92 7.17 7.52
CA VAL A 50 -3.85 6.35 6.73
C VAL A 50 -3.13 5.49 5.69
N VAL A 51 -2.14 6.04 4.99
CA VAL A 51 -1.31 5.28 4.02
C VAL A 51 -0.54 4.16 4.73
N VAL A 52 0.04 4.43 5.89
CA VAL A 52 0.77 3.42 6.67
C VAL A 52 -0.16 2.30 7.13
N LEU A 53 -1.34 2.65 7.67
CA LEU A 53 -2.33 1.65 8.09
C LEU A 53 -2.85 0.84 6.89
N GLY A 54 -3.12 1.51 5.77
CA GLY A 54 -3.55 0.88 4.52
C GLY A 54 -2.50 -0.06 3.95
N PHE A 55 -1.20 0.24 4.11
CA PHE A 55 -0.11 -0.64 3.70
C PHE A 55 -0.13 -1.97 4.45
N ILE A 56 -0.30 -1.93 5.78
CA ILE A 56 -0.40 -3.14 6.60
C ILE A 56 -1.58 -4.00 6.13
N VAL A 57 -2.74 -3.38 5.92
CA VAL A 57 -3.93 -4.06 5.41
C VAL A 57 -3.67 -4.66 4.01
N ALA A 58 -3.03 -3.92 3.11
CA ALA A 58 -2.70 -4.38 1.77
C ALA A 58 -1.76 -5.60 1.78
N LEU A 59 -0.75 -5.60 2.67
CA LEU A 59 0.13 -6.76 2.84
C LEU A 59 -0.60 -7.98 3.41
N VAL A 60 -1.49 -7.79 4.39
CA VAL A 60 -2.31 -8.88 4.94
C VAL A 60 -3.23 -9.46 3.86
N ILE A 61 -3.85 -8.61 3.03
CA ILE A 61 -4.67 -9.06 1.90
C ILE A 61 -3.82 -9.81 0.87
N ALA A 62 -2.67 -9.28 0.47
CA ALA A 62 -1.78 -9.94 -0.47
C ALA A 62 -1.25 -11.27 0.05
N TRP A 63 -1.08 -11.41 1.37
CA TRP A 63 -0.72 -12.68 1.98
C TRP A 63 -1.90 -13.64 2.08
N ALA A 64 -3.09 -13.16 2.44
CA ALA A 64 -4.28 -14.01 2.60
C ALA A 64 -4.81 -14.53 1.25
N TYR A 65 -4.66 -13.75 0.18
CA TYR A 65 -5.18 -14.05 -1.15
C TYR A 65 -4.06 -14.23 -2.16
N GLU A 66 -4.10 -15.31 -2.95
CA GLU A 66 -3.12 -15.50 -4.03
C GLU A 66 -3.53 -14.62 -5.22
N VAL A 67 -2.81 -13.51 -5.42
CA VAL A 67 -3.02 -12.62 -6.57
C VAL A 67 -2.43 -13.32 -7.81
N THR A 68 -3.29 -14.00 -8.58
CA THR A 68 -2.93 -14.66 -9.85
C THR A 68 -3.34 -13.80 -11.04
N PRO A 69 -2.70 -13.95 -12.22
CA PRO A 69 -3.08 -13.23 -13.45
C PRO A 69 -4.52 -13.49 -13.90
N GLU A 70 -5.14 -14.57 -13.42
CA GLU A 70 -6.50 -15.02 -13.73
C GLU A 70 -7.55 -14.45 -12.75
N GLY A 71 -7.13 -13.66 -11.74
CA GLY A 71 -7.98 -13.09 -10.71
C GLY A 71 -7.59 -13.50 -9.29
N ILE A 72 -8.33 -12.96 -8.31
CA ILE A 72 -8.19 -13.32 -6.89
C ILE A 72 -8.76 -14.74 -6.71
N LYS A 73 -7.91 -15.75 -6.58
CA LYS A 73 -8.33 -17.09 -6.18
C LYS A 73 -8.20 -17.19 -4.66
N LYS A 74 -9.34 -17.34 -3.98
CA LYS A 74 -9.36 -18.00 -2.68
C LYS A 74 -9.07 -19.47 -2.96
N GLU A 75 -8.09 -20.04 -2.27
CA GLU A 75 -8.16 -21.48 -2.01
C GLU A 75 -9.48 -21.79 -1.29
#